data_AF-A0A4V3WZ29-F1
#
_entry.id   AF-A0A4V3WZ29-F1
#
_cell.length_a   1.000
_cell.length_b   1.000
_cell.length_c   1.000
_cell.angle_alpha   90.00
_cell.angle_beta   90.00
_cell.angle_gamma   90.00
#
_symmetry.space_group_name_H-M   'P 1'
#
loop_
_entity.id
_entity.type
_entity.pdbx_description
1 polymer ?
#
loop_
_entity_poly.entity_id
_entity_poly.type
_entity_poly.pdbx_seq_one_letter_code
_entity_poly.pdbx_strand_id
1 'polypeptide(L)'
;MEKYIAVTKENREFLIKTFRTTKMAVWRALTFVERGGDSPRARKIRQLAQQRGGILMIATPAIETMHDADGYMRQYFPNGVMLECVYLTFEKGPG
;
A
#
# COMPACT_ATOMS: atom_id res chain seq x y z
N MET A 1 0.29 11.32 -4.36
CA MET A 1 -0.08 10.04 -3.74
C MET A 1 0.48 8.94 -4.62
N GLU A 2 1.48 8.21 -4.13
CA GLU A 2 2.12 7.14 -4.89
C GLU A 2 1.37 5.82 -4.64
N LYS A 3 1.20 5.03 -5.70
CA LYS A 3 0.52 3.73 -5.64
C LYS A 3 1.49 2.65 -6.05
N TYR A 4 1.66 1.61 -5.24
CA TYR A 4 2.51 0.49 -5.57
C TYR A 4 2.11 -0.79 -4.85
N ILE A 5 2.54 -1.94 -5.34
CA ILE A 5 2.38 -3.23 -4.63
C ILE A 5 3.70 -3.56 -3.95
N ALA A 6 3.71 -3.53 -2.62
CA ALA A 6 4.82 -3.96 -1.80
C ALA A 6 4.95 -5.49 -1.85
N VAL A 7 6.16 -5.98 -2.12
CA VAL A 7 6.49 -7.41 -2.16
C VAL A 7 7.84 -7.65 -1.50
N THR A 8 8.01 -8.84 -0.91
CA THR A 8 9.33 -9.29 -0.43
C THR A 8 10.33 -9.42 -1.59
N LYS A 9 11.63 -9.45 -1.26
CA LYS A 9 12.69 -9.69 -2.24
C LYS A 9 12.49 -11.02 -2.97
N GLU A 10 12.19 -12.09 -2.22
CA GLU A 10 11.92 -13.42 -2.76
C GLU A 10 10.75 -13.42 -3.76
N ASN A 11 9.63 -12.78 -3.41
CA ASN A 11 8.49 -12.66 -4.33
C ASN A 11 8.85 -11.88 -5.59
N ARG A 12 9.67 -10.84 -5.49
CA ARG A 12 10.14 -10.10 -6.67
C ARG A 12 10.98 -10.98 -7.60
N GLU A 13 11.90 -11.77 -7.05
CA GLU A 13 12.72 -12.71 -7.82
C GLU A 13 11.89 -13.81 -8.47
N PHE A 14 10.88 -14.32 -7.75
CA PHE A 14 9.91 -15.28 -8.28
C PHE A 14 9.15 -14.71 -9.49
N LEU A 15 8.67 -13.46 -9.42
CA LEU A 15 7.96 -12.81 -10.53
C LEU A 15 8.87 -12.62 -11.76
N ILE A 16 10.13 -12.23 -11.54
CA ILE A 16 11.13 -12.09 -12.61
C ILE A 16 11.30 -13.40 -13.37
N LYS A 17 11.49 -14.51 -12.63
CA LYS A 17 11.66 -15.86 -13.19
C LYS A 17 10.40 -16.34 -13.92
N THR A 18 9.24 -16.22 -13.26
CA THR A 18 7.94 -16.69 -13.78
C THR A 18 7.59 -16.01 -15.10
N PHE A 19 7.76 -14.70 -15.16
CA PHE A 19 7.42 -13.95 -16.37
C PHE A 19 8.56 -13.87 -17.37
N ARG A 20 9.75 -14.44 -17.09
CA ARG A 20 10.95 -14.34 -17.96
C ARG A 20 11.19 -12.89 -18.40
N THR A 21 11.34 -12.01 -17.42
CA THR A 21 11.42 -10.56 -17.66
C THR A 21 12.54 -9.92 -16.83
N THR A 22 12.74 -8.61 -16.97
CA THR A 22 13.77 -7.87 -16.22
C THR A 22 13.23 -7.37 -14.88
N LYS A 23 14.13 -7.13 -13.92
CA LYS A 23 13.79 -6.47 -12.65
C LYS A 23 13.06 -5.14 -12.87
N MET A 24 13.48 -4.36 -13.87
CA MET A 24 12.85 -3.08 -14.21
C MET A 24 11.42 -3.24 -14.73
N ALA A 25 11.13 -4.26 -15.53
CA ALA A 25 9.77 -4.52 -16.01
C ALA A 25 8.84 -4.91 -14.85
N VAL A 26 9.29 -5.77 -13.93
CA VAL A 26 8.53 -6.10 -12.71
C VAL A 26 8.34 -4.85 -11.85
N TRP A 27 9.39 -4.04 -11.65
CA TRP A 27 9.28 -2.80 -10.89
C TRP A 27 8.22 -1.86 -11.47
N ARG A 28 8.28 -1.58 -12.79
CA ARG A 28 7.28 -0.73 -13.48
C ARG A 28 5.85 -1.27 -13.34
N ALA A 29 5.68 -2.59 -13.40
CA ALA A 29 4.36 -3.21 -13.21
C ALA A 29 3.82 -3.05 -11.79
N LEU A 30 4.70 -3.14 -10.78
CA LEU A 30 4.35 -2.99 -9.36
C LEU A 30 4.16 -1.53 -8.94
N THR A 31 4.80 -0.56 -9.59
CA THR A 31 4.69 0.88 -9.31
C THR A 31 3.77 1.65 -10.25
N PHE A 32 3.02 0.95 -11.12
CA PHE A 32 2.01 1.53 -12.02
C PHE A 32 2.53 2.64 -12.95
N VAL A 33 3.83 2.64 -13.31
CA VAL A 33 4.44 3.68 -14.15
C VAL A 33 3.84 3.68 -15.56
N GLU A 34 3.41 4.83 -16.07
CA GLU A 34 2.62 5.00 -17.31
C GLU A 34 3.23 4.32 -18.55
N ARG A 35 4.55 4.44 -18.77
CA ARG A 35 5.25 3.77 -19.88
C ARG A 35 5.49 2.28 -19.58
N GLY A 36 4.40 1.50 -19.54
CA GLY A 36 4.40 0.03 -19.44
C GLY A 36 3.52 -0.55 -18.32
N GLY A 37 3.02 0.29 -17.42
CA GLY A 37 2.26 -0.07 -16.23
C GLY A 37 0.90 -0.69 -16.52
N ASP A 38 0.26 -0.38 -17.64
CA ASP A 38 -1.07 -0.93 -17.96
C ASP A 38 -1.11 -1.97 -19.09
N SER A 39 0.05 -2.53 -19.43
CA SER A 39 0.11 -3.67 -20.35
C SER A 39 -0.59 -4.91 -19.77
N PRO A 40 -1.14 -5.82 -20.60
CA PRO A 40 -1.71 -7.08 -20.13
C PRO A 40 -0.73 -7.90 -19.28
N ARG A 41 0.56 -7.84 -19.61
CA ARG A 41 1.63 -8.50 -18.83
C ARG A 41 1.80 -7.86 -17.45
N ALA A 42 1.78 -6.54 -17.35
CA ALA A 42 1.87 -5.85 -16.07
C ALA A 42 0.67 -6.16 -15.17
N ARG A 43 -0.54 -6.24 -15.74
CA ARG A 43 -1.75 -6.68 -15.00
C ARG A 43 -1.58 -8.08 -14.41
N LYS A 44 -1.07 -9.04 -15.19
CA LYS A 44 -0.78 -10.40 -14.70
C LYS A 44 0.30 -10.42 -13.62
N ILE A 45 1.36 -9.61 -13.75
CA ILE A 45 2.40 -9.48 -12.71
C ILE A 45 1.78 -9.00 -11.40
N ARG A 46 0.91 -7.98 -11.44
CA ARG A 46 0.24 -7.47 -10.24
C ARG A 46 -0.69 -8.50 -9.60
N GLN A 47 -1.49 -9.19 -10.40
CA GLN A 47 -2.38 -10.24 -9.91
C GLN A 47 -1.60 -11.34 -9.19
N LEU A 48 -0.52 -11.84 -9.79
CA LEU A 48 0.31 -12.87 -9.18
C LEU A 48 1.07 -12.35 -7.95
N ALA A 49 1.50 -11.10 -7.95
CA ALA A 49 2.12 -10.47 -6.79
C ALA A 49 1.16 -10.47 -5.59
N GLN A 50 -0.11 -10.07 -5.80
CA GLN A 50 -1.13 -10.05 -4.74
C GLN A 50 -1.50 -11.46 -4.26
N GLN A 51 -1.64 -12.42 -5.17
CA GLN A 51 -1.87 -13.83 -4.82
C GLN A 51 -0.76 -14.41 -3.93
N ARG A 52 0.44 -13.85 -4.01
CA ARG A 52 1.61 -14.24 -3.20
C ARG A 52 1.83 -13.36 -1.97
N GLY A 53 0.81 -12.62 -1.54
CA GLY A 53 0.87 -11.77 -0.34
C GLY A 53 1.45 -10.38 -0.58
N GLY A 54 1.54 -9.92 -1.84
CA GLY A 54 1.86 -8.54 -2.14
C GLY A 54 0.74 -7.59 -1.72
N ILE A 55 1.07 -6.52 -1.00
CA ILE A 55 0.09 -5.60 -0.42
C ILE A 55 0.03 -4.33 -1.28
N LEU A 56 -1.17 -3.91 -1.65
CA LEU A 56 -1.37 -2.63 -2.33
C LEU A 56 -1.17 -1.50 -1.33
N MET A 57 -0.14 -0.69 -1.57
CA MET A 57 0.21 0.47 -0.78
C MET A 57 -0.19 1.74 -1.51
N ILE A 58 -0.67 2.70 -0.73
CA ILE A 58 -0.86 4.08 -1.12
C ILE A 58 0.00 4.92 -0.18
N ALA A 59 0.99 5.62 -0.74
CA ALA A 59 1.88 6.48 0.02
C ALA A 59 1.52 7.95 -0.20
N THR A 60 1.47 8.67 0.91
CA THR A 60 1.33 10.12 0.98
C THR A 60 2.51 10.68 1.76
N PRO A 61 2.78 11.99 1.68
CA PRO A 61 3.63 12.65 2.67
C PRO A 61 3.18 12.27 4.08
N ALA A 62 4.13 12.24 5.01
CA ALA A 62 3.81 12.03 6.42
C ALA A 62 2.84 13.13 6.88
N ILE A 63 1.79 12.71 7.57
CA ILE A 63 0.79 13.58 8.16
C ILE A 63 0.77 13.28 9.64
N GLU A 64 0.80 14.35 10.44
CA GLU A 64 0.68 14.25 11.87
C GLU A 64 -0.66 13.59 12.25
N THR A 65 -0.60 12.62 13.15
CA THR A 65 -1.78 12.05 13.79
C THR A 65 -1.97 12.75 15.11
N MET A 66 -3.04 13.53 15.22
CA MET A 66 -3.42 14.20 16.45
C MET A 66 -4.28 13.25 17.30
N HIS A 67 -3.96 13.15 18.58
CA HIS A 67 -4.74 12.39 19.56
C HIS A 67 -5.50 13.39 20.42
N ASP A 68 -6.78 13.53 20.15
CA ASP A 68 -7.62 14.52 20.79
C ASP A 68 -8.20 13.99 22.11
N ALA A 69 -8.47 14.90 23.04
CA ALA A 69 -8.97 14.58 24.38
C ALA A 69 -10.38 13.95 24.37
N ASP A 70 -11.10 14.03 23.25
CA ASP A 70 -12.42 13.44 23.03
C ASP A 70 -12.36 11.96 22.60
N GLY A 71 -11.17 11.34 22.59
CA GLY A 71 -10.98 9.91 22.33
C GLY A 71 -10.78 9.56 20.85
N TYR A 72 -10.48 10.56 20.01
CA TYR A 72 -10.30 10.38 18.58
C TYR A 72 -8.84 10.56 18.15
N MET A 73 -8.44 9.80 17.13
CA MET A 73 -7.28 10.13 16.29
C MET A 73 -7.75 10.83 15.04
N ARG A 74 -7.11 11.95 14.70
CA ARG A 74 -7.38 12.71 13.48
C ARG A 74 -6.12 12.94 12.66
N GLN A 75 -6.24 12.79 11.35
CA GLN A 75 -5.22 13.18 10.36
C GLN A 75 -5.83 14.12 9.33
N TYR A 76 -5.21 15.28 9.14
CA TYR A 76 -5.66 16.31 8.20
C TYR A 76 -4.80 16.29 6.95
N PHE A 77 -5.38 15.86 5.83
CA PHE A 77 -4.71 15.81 4.55
C PHE A 77 -4.72 17.20 3.87
N PRO A 78 -3.64 17.61 3.17
CA PRO A 78 -3.56 18.91 2.50
C PRO A 78 -4.65 19.19 1.47
N ASN A 79 -5.31 18.13 0.98
CA ASN A 79 -6.44 18.22 0.05
C ASN A 79 -7.78 18.45 0.76
N GLY A 80 -7.79 18.72 2.07
CA GLY A 80 -8.99 18.95 2.87
C GLY A 80 -9.71 17.67 3.34
N VAL A 81 -9.17 16.48 3.03
CA VAL A 81 -9.69 15.22 3.58
C VAL A 81 -9.25 15.08 5.03
N MET A 82 -10.14 14.61 5.90
CA MET A 82 -9.83 14.30 7.30
C MET A 82 -10.13 12.82 7.56
N LEU A 83 -9.16 12.10 8.11
CA LEU A 83 -9.33 10.72 8.57
C LEU A 83 -9.52 10.75 10.08
N GLU A 84 -10.63 10.18 10.56
CA GLU A 84 -10.96 10.04 11.97
C GLU A 84 -11.04 8.56 12.36
N CYS A 85 -10.48 8.21 13.51
CA CYS A 85 -10.58 6.88 14.09
C CYS A 85 -10.89 6.97 15.59
N VAL A 86 -11.90 6.24 16.04
CA VAL A 86 -12.30 6.15 17.46
C VAL A 86 -11.45 5.10 18.15
N TYR A 87 -10.89 5.42 19.32
CA TYR A 87 -10.40 4.39 20.22
C TYR A 87 -11.55 3.81 21.04
N LEU A 88 -11.75 2.49 20.97
CA LEU A 88 -12.51 1.79 22.00
C LEU A 88 -11.61 1.64 23.23
N THR A 89 -11.80 2.50 24.23
CA THR A 89 -11.33 2.22 25.58
C THR A 89 -12.18 1.08 26.13
N PHE A 90 -11.61 -0.13 26.16
CA PHE A 90 -12.15 -1.19 27.01
C PHE A 90 -11.96 -0.72 28.45
N GLU A 91 -13.00 -0.16 29.05
CA GLU A 91 -13.00 0.09 30.49
C GLU A 91 -12.77 -1.26 31.18
N LYS A 92 -11.65 -1.40 31.88
CA LYS A 92 -11.49 -2.48 32.85
C LYS A 92 -12.64 -2.32 33.85
N GLY A 93 -13.61 -3.22 33.79
CA GLY A 93 -14.70 -3.26 34.76
C GLY A 93 -14.15 -3.30 36.19
N PRO A 94 -14.91 -2.79 37.18
CA PRO A 94 -14.46 -2.74 38.56
C PRO A 94 -14.13 -4.17 39.03
N GLY A 95 -12.88 -4.35 39.48
CA GLY A 95 -12.40 -5.60 40.09
C GLY A 95 -12.83 -5.75 41.54
#